data_AF-A0A2D4XKM0-F1
#
_entry.id   AF-A0A2D4XKM0-F1
#
_cell.length_a   1.000
_cell.length_b   1.000
_cell.length_c   1.000
_cell.angle_alpha   90.00
_cell.angle_beta   90.00
_cell.angle_gamma   90.00
#
_symmetry.space_group_name_H-M   'P 1'
#
loop_
_entity.id
_entity.type
_entity.pdbx_description
1 polymer ?
#
loop_
_entity_poly.entity_id
_entity_poly.type
_entity_poly.pdbx_seq_one_letter_code
_entity_poly.pdbx_strand_id
1 'polypeptide(L)'
;MANPYSKFLKGEDKMQRAIINYLELQYPDAVFTHPMNEGKRTPFEQYKMKYLGTKPGIPDLLIFTPNANFSGLALELKYKYNKPTERQQKWLKWLENCNWAAIWSNDLEQCIETIDKYFKNELKITPQK
;
A
#
# COMPACT_ATOMS: atom_id res chain seq x y z
N MET A 1 7.25 -1.64 28.67
CA MET A 1 5.76 -1.63 28.77
C MET A 1 5.19 -1.45 27.38
N ALA A 2 4.12 -2.17 27.03
CA ALA A 2 3.45 -1.97 25.74
C ALA A 2 2.87 -0.55 25.66
N ASN A 3 2.94 0.08 24.49
CA ASN A 3 2.39 1.42 24.28
C ASN A 3 0.86 1.40 24.49
N PRO A 4 0.27 2.30 25.33
CA PRO A 4 -1.15 2.27 25.64
C PRO A 4 -2.07 2.49 24.43
N TYR A 5 -1.54 3.02 23.32
CA TYR A 5 -2.28 3.26 22.09
C TYR A 5 -2.34 2.04 21.16
N SER A 6 -1.55 0.99 21.41
CA SER A 6 -1.54 -0.23 20.57
C SER A 6 -2.90 -0.93 20.49
N LYS A 7 -3.77 -0.73 21.48
CA LYS A 7 -5.15 -1.25 21.50
C LYS A 7 -6.07 -0.64 20.44
N PHE A 8 -5.72 0.52 19.89
CA PHE A 8 -6.51 1.19 18.85
C PHE A 8 -6.12 0.78 17.43
N LEU A 9 -5.00 0.06 17.27
CA LEU A 9 -4.54 -0.44 15.98
C LEU A 9 -5.38 -1.64 15.53
N LYS A 10 -5.97 -1.51 14.35
CA LYS A 10 -6.79 -2.53 13.70
C LYS A 10 -5.92 -3.58 12.99
N GLY A 11 -6.58 -4.58 12.42
CA GLY A 11 -5.92 -5.66 11.69
C GLY A 11 -5.08 -5.15 10.51
N GLU A 12 -5.63 -4.22 9.73
CA GLU A 12 -4.94 -3.58 8.60
C GLU A 12 -3.70 -2.79 9.07
N ASP A 13 -3.82 -1.99 10.14
CA ASP A 13 -2.68 -1.24 10.70
C ASP A 13 -1.52 -2.17 11.12
N LYS A 14 -1.85 -3.31 11.73
CA LYS A 14 -0.85 -4.31 12.17
C LYS A 14 -0.20 -5.01 10.97
N MET A 15 -0.99 -5.33 9.94
CA MET A 15 -0.50 -5.92 8.70
C MET A 15 0.43 -4.95 7.97
N GLN A 16 0.05 -3.68 7.83
CA GLN A 16 0.89 -2.65 7.23
C GLN A 16 2.20 -2.48 8.00
N ARG A 17 2.17 -2.42 9.34
CA ARG A 17 3.39 -2.34 10.15
C ARG A 17 4.30 -3.55 9.96
N ALA A 18 3.74 -4.76 9.83
CA ALA A 18 4.52 -5.96 9.56
C ALA A 18 5.21 -5.89 8.19
N ILE A 19 4.51 -5.42 7.16
CA ILE A 19 5.06 -5.20 5.82
C ILE A 19 6.18 -4.15 5.85
N ILE A 20 5.98 -3.02 6.52
CA ILE A 20 7.01 -1.96 6.64
C ILE A 20 8.25 -2.50 7.37
N ASN A 21 8.08 -3.23 8.48
CA ASN A 21 9.20 -3.88 9.19
C ASN A 21 9.99 -4.81 8.25
N TYR A 22 9.27 -5.58 7.44
CA TYR A 22 9.87 -6.51 6.50
C TYR A 22 10.69 -5.77 5.42
N LEU A 23 10.11 -4.72 4.82
CA LEU A 23 10.80 -3.87 3.84
C LEU A 23 12.07 -3.25 4.43
N GLU A 24 11.95 -2.60 5.60
CA GLU A 24 13.09 -1.95 6.27
C GLU A 24 14.22 -2.94 6.60
N LEU A 25 13.90 -4.21 6.87
CA LEU A 25 14.89 -5.23 7.22
C LEU A 25 15.50 -5.92 5.99
N GLN A 26 14.68 -6.33 5.03
CA GLN A 26 15.13 -7.13 3.88
C GLN A 26 15.59 -6.27 2.70
N TYR A 27 15.02 -5.07 2.56
CA TYR A 27 15.24 -4.16 1.45
C TYR A 27 15.50 -2.74 1.99
N PRO A 28 16.59 -2.52 2.74
CA PRO A 28 16.84 -1.25 3.45
C PRO A 28 16.98 -0.03 2.52
N ASP A 29 17.34 -0.26 1.25
CA ASP A 29 17.45 0.80 0.23
C ASP A 29 16.13 1.08 -0.50
N ALA A 30 15.04 0.37 -0.16
CA ALA A 30 13.74 0.59 -0.75
C ALA A 30 13.18 1.96 -0.35
N VAL A 31 12.89 2.80 -1.34
CA VAL A 31 12.16 4.06 -1.20
C VAL A 31 10.66 3.78 -1.28
N PHE A 32 9.92 4.09 -0.22
CA PHE A 32 8.46 3.90 -0.17
C PHE A 32 7.76 4.94 0.72
N THR A 33 6.44 5.06 0.57
CA THR A 33 5.58 5.87 1.46
C THR A 33 4.22 5.22 1.67
N HIS A 34 3.64 5.47 2.84
CA HIS A 34 2.20 5.32 3.07
C HIS A 34 1.52 6.69 2.92
N PRO A 35 0.62 6.90 1.94
CA PRO A 35 -0.15 8.13 1.83
C PRO A 35 -1.20 8.23 2.94
N MET A 36 -0.92 9.01 3.99
CA MET A 36 -1.83 9.17 5.14
C MET A 36 -3.06 10.03 4.84
N ASN A 37 -4.02 9.46 4.11
CA ASN A 37 -5.26 10.14 3.76
C ASN A 37 -6.40 9.87 4.78
N GLU A 38 -6.27 8.84 5.59
CA GLU A 38 -7.23 8.46 6.62
C GLU A 38 -7.04 9.26 7.91
N GLY A 39 -8.03 9.22 8.80
CA GLY A 39 -7.92 9.77 10.15
C GLY A 39 -8.88 10.93 10.45
N LYS A 40 -9.24 11.06 11.73
CA LYS A 40 -10.07 12.17 12.22
C LYS A 40 -9.27 13.47 12.16
N ARG A 41 -9.87 14.50 11.57
CA ARG A 41 -9.30 15.83 11.40
C ARG A 41 -10.37 16.89 11.61
N THR A 42 -9.96 18.09 12.00
CA THR A 42 -10.84 19.26 12.08
C THR A 42 -11.42 19.59 10.70
N PRO A 43 -12.56 20.29 10.62
CA PRO A 43 -13.15 20.69 9.33
C PRO A 43 -12.18 21.47 8.42
N PHE A 44 -11.36 22.36 8.99
CA PHE A 44 -10.37 23.12 8.24
C PHE A 44 -9.27 22.23 7.65
N GLU A 45 -8.75 21.26 8.41
CA GLU A 45 -7.74 20.33 7.92
C GLU A 45 -8.27 19.43 6.79
N GLN A 46 -9.53 18.98 6.89
CA GLN A 46 -10.18 18.23 5.81
C GLN A 46 -10.32 19.08 4.53
N TYR A 47 -10.70 20.36 4.67
CA TYR A 47 -10.73 21.30 3.55
C TYR A 47 -9.33 21.49 2.96
N LYS A 48 -8.32 21.75 3.79
CA LYS A 48 -6.93 21.96 3.36
C LYS A 48 -6.37 20.77 2.60
N MET A 49 -6.61 19.53 3.06
CA MET A 49 -6.16 18.32 2.35
C MET A 49 -6.77 18.20 0.95
N LYS A 50 -8.08 18.43 0.83
CA LYS A 50 -8.76 18.43 -0.47
C LYS A 50 -8.24 19.55 -1.37
N TYR A 51 -8.05 20.73 -0.82
CA TYR A 51 -7.51 21.91 -1.52
C TYR A 51 -6.09 21.66 -2.06
N LEU A 52 -5.23 21.02 -1.26
CA LEU A 52 -3.87 20.66 -1.64
C LEU A 52 -3.77 19.39 -2.51
N GLY A 53 -4.90 18.79 -2.87
CA GLY A 53 -4.96 17.75 -3.89
C GLY A 53 -4.93 16.31 -3.40
N THR A 54 -5.21 16.04 -2.12
CA THR A 54 -5.40 14.65 -1.63
C THR A 54 -6.38 13.91 -2.53
N LYS A 55 -5.97 12.73 -3.02
CA LYS A 55 -6.77 11.88 -3.89
C LYS A 55 -7.33 10.70 -3.10
N PRO A 56 -8.66 10.49 -3.08
CA PRO A 56 -9.25 9.35 -2.40
C PRO A 56 -8.89 8.04 -3.11
N GLY A 57 -8.67 6.99 -2.32
CA GLY A 57 -8.44 5.63 -2.82
C GLY A 57 -7.06 5.36 -3.40
N ILE A 58 -6.09 6.25 -3.16
CA ILE A 58 -4.68 5.93 -3.41
C ILE A 58 -4.28 4.67 -2.61
N PRO A 59 -3.45 3.76 -3.15
CA PRO A 59 -3.04 2.56 -2.44
C PRO A 59 -2.34 2.85 -1.10
N ASP A 60 -2.51 1.94 -0.15
CA ASP A 60 -1.97 2.07 1.22
C ASP A 60 -0.45 2.18 1.25
N LEU A 61 0.26 1.45 0.39
CA LEU A 61 1.72 1.49 0.32
C LEU A 61 2.20 1.66 -1.12
N LEU A 62 3.03 2.67 -1.35
CA LEU A 62 3.67 2.95 -2.62
C LEU A 62 5.19 2.80 -2.48
N ILE A 63 5.77 1.86 -3.20
CA ILE A 63 7.19 1.60 -3.29
C ILE A 63 7.68 2.18 -4.62
N PHE A 64 8.49 3.23 -4.54
CA PHE A 64 8.99 3.99 -5.68
C PHE A 64 10.28 3.42 -6.27
N THR A 65 10.88 2.44 -5.61
CA THR A 65 12.10 1.80 -6.10
C THR A 65 11.74 0.96 -7.32
N PRO A 66 12.17 1.33 -8.54
CA PRO A 66 11.85 0.57 -9.73
C PRO A 66 12.65 -0.73 -9.74
N ASN A 67 12.22 -1.67 -10.57
CA ASN A 67 13.00 -2.86 -10.90
C ASN A 67 13.17 -2.97 -12.42
N ALA A 68 13.65 -4.12 -12.93
CA ALA A 68 13.88 -4.31 -14.36
C ALA A 68 12.59 -4.32 -15.21
N ASN A 69 11.43 -4.58 -14.60
CA ASN A 69 10.17 -4.81 -15.29
C ASN A 69 9.13 -3.70 -15.03
N PHE A 70 9.20 -3.03 -13.87
CA PHE A 70 8.16 -2.15 -13.36
C PHE A 70 8.74 -0.84 -12.82
N SER A 71 7.99 0.25 -13.02
CA SER A 71 8.35 1.59 -12.56
C SER A 71 8.14 1.80 -11.06
N GLY A 72 7.42 0.90 -10.39
CA GLY A 72 7.16 0.92 -8.95
C GLY A 72 6.24 -0.24 -8.55
N LEU A 73 6.03 -0.41 -7.25
CA LEU A 73 5.07 -1.37 -6.67
C LEU A 73 4.06 -0.63 -5.79
N ALA A 74 2.77 -0.91 -5.99
CA ALA A 74 1.69 -0.40 -5.18
C ALA A 74 0.95 -1.58 -4.54
N LEU A 75 0.76 -1.49 -3.22
CA LEU A 75 0.04 -2.47 -2.42
C LEU A 75 -1.17 -1.78 -1.77
N GLU A 76 -2.36 -2.26 -2.13
CA GLU A 76 -3.60 -1.95 -1.44
C GLU A 76 -3.92 -3.07 -0.44
N LEU A 77 -3.99 -2.73 0.83
CA LEU A 77 -4.17 -3.69 1.91
C LEU A 77 -5.64 -3.80 2.29
N LYS A 78 -6.07 -5.01 2.62
CA LYS A 78 -7.40 -5.28 3.13
C LYS A 78 -7.29 -6.16 4.36
N TYR A 79 -8.37 -6.19 5.14
CA TYR A 79 -8.47 -7.07 6.28
C TYR A 79 -9.69 -7.98 6.17
N LYS A 80 -9.51 -9.27 6.43
CA LYS A 80 -10.55 -10.31 6.32
C LYS A 80 -11.19 -10.28 4.92
N TYR A 81 -12.51 -10.29 4.83
CA TYR A 81 -13.25 -10.39 3.57
C TYR A 81 -13.42 -9.05 2.83
N ASN A 82 -12.77 -7.98 3.31
CA ASN A 82 -12.87 -6.67 2.68
C ASN A 82 -12.20 -6.69 1.29
N LYS A 83 -12.80 -5.95 0.35
CA LYS A 83 -12.31 -5.79 -1.02
C LYS A 83 -12.02 -4.31 -1.31
N PRO A 84 -11.17 -3.99 -2.31
CA PRO A 84 -10.95 -2.62 -2.73
C PRO A 84 -12.24 -1.96 -3.21
N THR A 85 -12.43 -0.70 -2.80
CA THR A 85 -13.51 0.16 -3.31
C THR A 85 -13.32 0.47 -4.80
N GLU A 86 -14.37 0.93 -5.48
CA GLU A 86 -14.26 1.33 -6.90
C GLU A 86 -13.16 2.36 -7.17
N ARG A 87 -12.93 3.29 -6.22
CA ARG A 87 -11.86 4.30 -6.35
C ARG A 87 -10.48 3.67 -6.26
N GLN A 88 -10.31 2.70 -5.38
CA GLN A 88 -9.05 1.95 -5.23
C GLN A 88 -8.79 1.07 -6.46
N GLN A 89 -9.81 0.40 -6.98
CA GLN A 89 -9.69 -0.36 -8.23
C GLN A 89 -9.28 0.53 -9.41
N LYS A 90 -9.83 1.75 -9.51
CA LYS A 90 -9.42 2.73 -10.52
C LYS A 90 -7.95 3.15 -10.35
N TRP A 91 -7.47 3.33 -9.12
CA TRP A 91 -6.07 3.63 -8.84
C TRP A 91 -5.13 2.50 -9.23
N LEU A 92 -5.46 1.26 -8.84
CA LEU A 92 -4.68 0.09 -9.22
C LEU A 92 -4.59 -0.01 -10.75
N LYS A 93 -5.71 0.15 -11.45
CA LYS A 93 -5.72 0.11 -12.91
C LYS A 93 -4.92 1.24 -13.56
N TRP A 94 -5.00 2.44 -12.98
CA TRP A 94 -4.23 3.59 -13.47
C TRP A 94 -2.73 3.35 -13.30
N LEU A 95 -2.29 2.81 -12.16
CA LEU A 95 -0.89 2.47 -11.89
C LEU A 95 -0.39 1.35 -12.80
N GLU A 96 -1.18 0.31 -13.04
CA GLU A 96 -0.85 -0.72 -14.05
C GLU A 96 -0.57 -0.11 -15.42
N ASN A 97 -1.41 0.83 -15.86
CA ASN A 97 -1.23 1.53 -17.14
C ASN A 97 0.03 2.41 -17.16
N CYS A 98 0.56 2.78 -16.00
CA CYS A 98 1.83 3.48 -15.83
C CYS A 98 3.02 2.52 -15.67
N ASN A 99 2.86 1.23 -15.97
CA ASN A 99 3.87 0.19 -15.79
C ASN A 99 4.31 -0.02 -14.32
N TRP A 100 3.42 0.27 -13.36
CA TRP A 100 3.62 -0.15 -11.98
C TRP A 100 3.06 -1.55 -11.78
N ALA A 101 3.71 -2.33 -10.92
CA ALA A 101 3.04 -3.47 -10.31
C ALA A 101 2.02 -2.93 -9.30
N ALA A 102 0.74 -3.24 -9.48
CA ALA A 102 -0.30 -2.78 -8.57
C ALA A 102 -1.17 -3.97 -8.18
N ILE A 103 -1.19 -4.31 -6.89
CA ILE A 103 -2.01 -5.40 -6.38
C ILE A 103 -2.78 -4.96 -5.15
N TRP A 104 -3.80 -5.73 -4.82
CA TRP A 104 -4.40 -5.70 -3.50
C TRP A 104 -4.32 -7.07 -2.86
N SER A 105 -4.22 -7.11 -1.53
CA SER A 105 -4.26 -8.36 -0.78
C SER A 105 -4.80 -8.14 0.63
N ASN A 106 -5.43 -9.18 1.17
CA ASN A 106 -5.85 -9.29 2.56
C ASN A 106 -4.99 -10.29 3.36
N ASP A 107 -3.89 -10.76 2.76
CA ASP A 107 -3.02 -11.80 3.29
C ASP A 107 -1.57 -11.30 3.39
N LEU A 108 -0.98 -11.43 4.58
CA LEU A 108 0.36 -10.90 4.86
C LEU A 108 1.44 -11.67 4.10
N GLU A 109 1.32 -12.98 4.02
CA GLU A 109 2.31 -13.83 3.35
C GLU A 109 2.32 -13.55 1.86
N GLN A 110 1.15 -13.35 1.25
CA GLN A 110 1.03 -12.95 -0.15
C GLN A 110 1.66 -11.58 -0.43
N CYS A 111 1.49 -10.60 0.47
CA CYS A 111 2.15 -9.30 0.35
C CYS A 111 3.68 -9.44 0.38
N ILE A 112 4.20 -10.21 1.34
CA ILE A 112 5.64 -10.46 1.48
C ILE A 112 6.19 -11.18 0.25
N GLU A 113 5.51 -12.24 -0.22
CA GLU A 113 5.89 -12.97 -1.41
C GLU A 113 5.89 -12.07 -2.66
N THR A 114 4.93 -11.16 -2.77
CA THR A 114 4.86 -10.18 -3.87
C THR A 114 6.05 -9.24 -3.83
N ILE A 115 6.38 -8.68 -2.66
CA ILE A 115 7.54 -7.80 -2.47
C ILE A 115 8.82 -8.52 -2.86
N ASP A 116 8.99 -9.76 -2.41
CA ASP A 116 10.15 -10.57 -2.73
C ASP A 116 10.30 -10.81 -4.22
N LYS A 117 9.23 -11.29 -4.87
CA LYS A 117 9.22 -11.49 -6.31
C LYS A 117 9.44 -10.19 -7.06
N TYR A 118 8.95 -9.06 -6.56
CA TYR A 118 9.17 -7.76 -7.15
C TYR A 118 10.67 -7.41 -7.13
N PHE A 119 11.31 -7.40 -5.97
CA PHE A 119 12.72 -7.03 -5.87
C PHE A 119 13.66 -8.05 -6.54
N LYS A 120 13.25 -9.32 -6.64
CA LYS A 120 13.98 -10.38 -7.37
C LYS A 120 13.73 -10.39 -8.88
N ASN A 121 12.86 -9.50 -9.40
CA ASN A 121 12.43 -9.47 -10.82
C ASN A 121 11.70 -10.73 -11.29
N GLU A 122 11.09 -11.48 -10.37
CA GLU A 122 10.35 -12.72 -10.61
C GLU A 122 8.83 -12.51 -10.62
N LEU A 123 8.36 -11.30 -10.29
CA LEU A 123 6.94 -10.99 -10.24
C LEU A 123 6.32 -11.05 -11.63
N LYS A 124 5.38 -11.97 -11.79
CA LYS A 124 4.53 -12.09 -12.98
C LYS A 124 3.15 -11.56 -12.60
N ILE A 125 2.74 -10.46 -13.22
CA ILE A 125 1.38 -9.94 -13.04
C ILE A 125 0.47 -10.73 -13.97
N THR A 126 -0.27 -11.66 -13.39
CA THR A 126 -1.40 -12.28 -14.09
C THR A 126 -2.58 -11.30 -13.99
N PRO A 127 -3.27 -10.97 -15.09
CA PRO A 127 -4.48 -10.17 -15.02
C PRO A 127 -5.47 -10.83 -14.04
N GLN A 128 -5.88 -10.11 -12.99
CA GLN A 128 -6.99 -10.57 -12.16
C GLN A 128 -8.24 -10.59 -13.05
N LYS A 129 -8.84 -11.77 -13.21
CA LYS A 129 -10.10 -11.97 -13.95
C LYS A 129 -11.26 -11.23 -13.29
#